data_AF-A0A963JHR2-F1
#
_entry.id   AF-A0A963JHR2-F1
#
_cell.length_a   1.000
_cell.length_b   1.000
_cell.length_c   1.000
_cell.angle_alpha   90.00
_cell.angle_beta   90.00
_cell.angle_gamma   90.00
#
_symmetry.space_group_name_H-M   'P 1'
#
loop_
_entity.id
_entity.type
_entity.pdbx_description
1 polymer ?
#
loop_
_entity_poly.entity_id
_entity_poly.type
_entity_poly.pdbx_seq_one_letter_code
_entity_poly.pdbx_strand_id
1 'polypeptide(L)'
;AQGNGGRPAMGLCDRDGRLHDCSSRFTQLLRTEWPQWAGAMLPAPLVAQLGKGGFRGQLIDVDIEPLGGMWVLGLHAASVTRRLGARELQAARLYVKGLSYREIAATVGVAPATVRNQLRSSFTKLGVKSKLELARRLGPHGDGIG
;
A
#
# COMPACT_ATOMS: atom_id res chain seq x y z
N ALA A 1 12.02 -2.80 -15.39
CA ALA A 1 10.93 -3.75 -15.10
C ALA A 1 10.07 -3.18 -13.98
N GLN A 2 8.88 -2.64 -14.27
CA GLN A 2 7.99 -2.15 -13.23
C GLN A 2 6.55 -2.53 -13.61
N GLY A 3 6.16 -3.73 -13.21
CA GLY A 3 4.77 -4.15 -13.23
C GLY A 3 4.06 -3.56 -12.02
N ASN A 4 3.23 -2.54 -12.24
CA ASN A 4 2.08 -2.26 -11.38
C ASN A 4 1.04 -1.49 -12.21
N GLY A 5 -0.10 -2.13 -12.49
CA GLY A 5 -1.13 -1.71 -13.45
C GLY A 5 -1.96 -0.48 -13.05
N GLY A 6 -1.32 0.59 -12.61
CA GLY A 6 -1.95 1.90 -12.42
C GLY A 6 -0.89 2.98 -12.53
N ARG A 7 -1.10 3.95 -13.43
CA ARG A 7 -0.25 5.14 -13.57
C ARG A 7 0.01 5.77 -12.19
N PRO A 8 1.27 5.81 -11.70
CA PRO A 8 1.57 6.47 -10.44
C PRO A 8 1.21 7.94 -10.57
N ALA A 9 0.71 8.52 -9.48
CA ALA A 9 0.43 9.93 -9.44
C ALA A 9 1.75 10.69 -9.34
N MET A 10 2.11 11.43 -10.38
CA MET A 10 3.39 12.14 -10.40
C MET A 10 3.25 13.53 -9.76
N GLY A 11 4.32 13.95 -9.10
CA GLY A 11 4.56 15.32 -8.66
C GLY A 11 6.04 15.67 -8.79
N LEU A 12 6.34 16.91 -9.11
CA LEU A 12 7.68 17.47 -9.21
C LEU A 12 7.87 18.46 -8.06
N CYS A 13 8.94 18.29 -7.29
CA CYS A 13 9.31 19.24 -6.25
C CYS A 13 10.75 19.69 -6.37
N ASP A 14 11.04 20.85 -5.80
CA ASP A 14 12.41 21.35 -5.66
C ASP A 14 13.11 20.74 -4.44
N ARG A 15 14.41 21.01 -4.26
CA ARG A 15 15.22 20.54 -3.11
C ARG A 15 14.68 20.98 -1.75
N ASP A 16 13.99 22.11 -1.70
CA ASP A 16 13.33 22.61 -0.48
C ASP A 16 11.99 21.92 -0.19
N GLY A 17 11.58 20.95 -1.03
CA GLY A 17 10.32 20.22 -0.89
C GLY A 17 9.10 20.99 -1.39
N ARG A 18 9.28 22.11 -2.09
CA ARG A 18 8.19 22.88 -2.70
C ARG A 18 7.70 22.20 -3.97
N LEU A 19 6.39 21.98 -4.09
CA LEU A 19 5.81 21.38 -5.29
C LEU A 19 5.73 22.41 -6.42
N HIS A 20 6.29 22.07 -7.58
CA HIS A 20 6.23 22.87 -8.80
C HIS A 20 5.08 22.43 -9.69
N ASP A 21 4.95 21.11 -9.89
CA ASP A 21 3.90 20.51 -10.70
C ASP A 21 3.39 19.26 -10.01
N CYS A 22 2.09 19.00 -10.03
CA CYS A 22 1.55 17.74 -9.52
C CYS A 22 0.19 17.42 -10.12
N SER A 23 -0.06 16.13 -10.32
CA SER A 23 -1.37 15.66 -10.76
C SER A 23 -2.43 15.79 -9.65
N SER A 24 -3.71 15.94 -10.00
CA SER A 24 -4.79 15.96 -9.01
C SER A 24 -4.86 14.68 -8.16
N ARG A 25 -4.43 13.54 -8.73
CA ARG A 25 -4.33 12.28 -7.99
C ARG A 25 -3.24 12.31 -6.93
N PHE A 26 -2.15 13.03 -7.18
CA PHE A 26 -1.03 13.18 -6.24
C PHE A 26 -1.48 13.92 -4.99
N THR A 27 -2.15 15.05 -5.18
CA THR A 27 -2.67 15.86 -4.07
C THR A 27 -3.75 15.11 -3.29
N GLN A 28 -4.61 14.35 -3.96
CA GLN A 28 -5.61 13.51 -3.30
C GLN A 28 -4.98 12.41 -2.43
N LEU A 29 -3.93 11.75 -2.92
CA LEU A 29 -3.20 10.73 -2.16
C LEU A 29 -2.47 11.34 -0.96
N LEU A 30 -1.81 12.49 -1.12
CA LEU A 30 -1.21 13.22 0.01
C LEU A 30 -2.25 13.59 1.06
N ARG A 31 -3.41 14.12 0.66
CA ARG A 31 -4.50 14.47 1.60
C ARG A 31 -5.10 13.26 2.31
N THR A 32 -4.96 12.06 1.73
CA THR A 32 -5.43 10.83 2.36
C THR A 32 -4.53 10.42 3.53
N GLU A 33 -3.21 10.55 3.37
CA GLU A 33 -2.23 10.27 4.44
C GLU A 33 -2.11 11.44 5.43
N TRP A 34 -2.15 12.67 4.93
CA TRP A 34 -2.04 13.92 5.70
C TRP A 34 -3.24 14.84 5.41
N PRO A 35 -4.36 14.67 6.12
CA PRO A 35 -5.55 15.51 5.92
C PRO A 35 -5.30 16.99 6.22
N GLN A 36 -4.34 17.31 7.09
CA GLN A 36 -3.89 18.67 7.42
C GLN A 36 -2.96 19.31 6.36
N TRP A 37 -2.64 18.60 5.28
CA TRP A 37 -1.75 19.12 4.25
C TRP A 37 -2.46 20.10 3.30
N ALA A 38 -1.86 21.28 3.09
CA ALA A 38 -2.48 22.43 2.40
C ALA A 38 -1.82 22.80 1.05
N GLY A 39 -1.18 21.87 0.36
CA GLY A 39 -1.07 21.93 -1.11
C GLY A 39 0.20 22.52 -1.73
N ALA A 40 1.03 23.28 -1.02
CA ALA A 40 2.18 23.96 -1.65
C ALA A 40 3.55 23.30 -1.41
N MET A 41 3.73 22.67 -0.25
CA MET A 41 5.00 22.09 0.17
C MET A 41 4.79 20.66 0.61
N LEU A 42 5.69 19.75 0.24
CA LEU A 42 5.64 18.37 0.70
C LEU A 42 5.58 18.31 2.24
N PRO A 43 4.89 17.32 2.80
CA PRO A 43 4.92 17.07 4.24
C PRO A 43 6.36 16.91 4.74
N ALA A 44 6.68 17.45 5.92
CA ALA A 44 7.99 17.31 6.56
C ALA A 44 8.60 15.89 6.52
N PRO A 45 7.84 14.78 6.76
CA PRO A 45 8.39 13.43 6.64
C PRO A 45 8.84 13.05 5.23
N LEU A 46 8.19 13.58 4.18
CA LEU A 46 8.58 13.39 2.78
C LEU A 46 9.82 14.22 2.45
N VAL A 47 9.87 15.49 2.89
CA VAL A 47 11.03 16.36 2.72
C VAL A 47 12.28 15.72 3.33
N ALA A 48 12.16 15.11 4.51
CA ALA A 48 13.26 14.42 5.17
C ALA A 48 13.76 13.16 4.44
N GLN A 49 13.00 12.63 3.47
CA GLN A 49 13.37 11.49 2.62
C GLN A 49 13.94 11.92 1.26
N LEU A 50 13.84 13.19 0.87
CA LEU A 50 14.46 13.68 -0.36
C LEU A 50 15.97 13.37 -0.31
N GLY A 51 16.48 12.72 -1.36
CA GLY A 51 17.88 12.25 -1.42
C GLY A 51 18.20 10.96 -0.65
N LYS A 52 17.27 10.42 0.13
CA LYS A 52 17.43 9.10 0.80
C LYS A 52 16.72 7.98 0.04
N GLY A 53 15.84 8.32 -0.89
CA GLY A 53 15.05 7.39 -1.69
C GLY A 53 13.56 7.58 -1.44
N GLY A 54 12.77 6.52 -1.57
CA GLY A 54 11.32 6.57 -1.41
C GLY A 54 10.85 6.71 0.04
N PHE A 55 9.62 7.19 0.20
CA PHE A 55 8.89 7.24 1.46
C PHE A 55 7.76 6.21 1.45
N ARG A 56 7.61 5.44 2.53
CA ARG A 56 6.53 4.44 2.65
C ARG A 56 5.62 4.77 3.82
N GLY A 57 4.46 5.36 3.52
CA GLY A 57 3.43 5.73 4.50
C GLY A 57 2.53 4.58 4.92
N GLN A 58 1.41 4.89 5.58
CA GLN A 58 0.40 3.90 5.98
C GLN A 58 -0.58 3.60 4.84
N LEU A 59 -1.03 4.63 4.12
CA LEU A 59 -2.04 4.57 3.07
C LEU A 59 -1.47 4.85 1.68
N ILE A 60 -0.27 5.41 1.61
CA ILE A 60 0.43 5.70 0.36
C ILE A 60 1.89 5.26 0.46
N ASP A 61 2.46 4.93 -0.68
CA ASP A 61 3.88 4.73 -0.87
C ASP A 61 4.33 5.73 -1.96
N VAL A 62 5.56 6.21 -1.82
CA VAL A 62 6.10 7.33 -2.58
C VAL A 62 7.50 6.96 -3.03
N ASP A 63 7.69 6.91 -4.34
CA ASP A 63 9.02 6.78 -4.93
C ASP A 63 9.57 8.18 -5.21
N ILE A 64 10.84 8.41 -4.87
CA ILE A 64 11.50 9.70 -5.08
C ILE A 64 12.71 9.47 -5.97
N GLU A 65 12.73 10.12 -7.13
CA GLU A 65 13.79 10.01 -8.12
C GLU A 65 14.43 11.38 -8.40
N PRO A 66 15.76 11.49 -8.46
CA PRO A 66 16.44 12.73 -8.80
C PRO A 66 16.28 13.06 -10.29
N LEU A 67 15.94 14.31 -10.61
CA LEU A 67 15.82 14.82 -11.98
C LEU A 67 16.43 16.22 -12.10
N GLY A 68 17.67 16.31 -12.58
CA GLY A 68 18.28 17.57 -13.02
C GLY A 68 18.31 18.70 -11.97
N GLY A 69 18.37 18.36 -10.68
CA GLY A 69 18.33 19.32 -9.56
C GLY A 69 16.98 19.39 -8.83
N MET A 70 15.94 18.76 -9.38
CA MET A 70 14.63 18.58 -8.78
C MET A 70 14.40 17.12 -8.38
N TRP A 71 13.30 16.86 -7.69
CA TRP A 71 12.86 15.53 -7.30
C TRP A 71 11.51 15.21 -7.92
N VAL A 72 11.43 14.06 -8.60
CA VAL A 72 10.18 13.49 -9.09
C VAL A 72 9.65 12.53 -8.04
N LEU A 73 8.40 12.72 -7.65
CA LEU A 73 7.68 11.90 -6.69
C LEU A 73 6.60 11.10 -7.38
N GLY A 74 6.73 9.78 -7.36
CA GLY A 74 5.72 8.83 -7.81
C GLY A 74 4.88 8.34 -6.63
N LEU A 75 3.67 8.85 -6.49
CA LEU A 75 2.72 8.40 -5.46
C LEU A 75 1.89 7.24 -5.95
N HIS A 76 1.85 6.19 -5.15
CA HIS A 76 0.93 5.09 -5.33
C HIS A 76 0.14 4.82 -4.05
N ALA A 77 -1.10 4.37 -4.21
CA ALA A 77 -1.90 3.95 -3.06
C ALA A 77 -1.21 2.72 -2.46
N ALA A 78 -0.95 2.75 -1.15
CA ALA A 78 -0.40 1.60 -0.46
C ALA A 78 -1.40 0.46 -0.56
N SER A 79 -0.88 -0.76 -0.73
CA SER A 79 -1.74 -1.94 -0.75
C SER A 79 -2.49 -2.06 0.57
N VAL A 80 -3.80 -2.31 0.51
CA VAL A 80 -4.66 -2.45 1.70
C VAL A 80 -4.16 -3.54 2.67
N THR A 81 -3.34 -4.47 2.15
CA THR A 81 -2.58 -5.46 2.90
C THR A 81 -1.72 -4.87 4.02
N ARG A 82 -1.34 -3.59 3.92
CA ARG A 82 -0.52 -2.87 4.90
C ARG A 82 -1.29 -2.52 6.19
N ARG A 83 -2.63 -2.56 6.14
CA ARG A 83 -3.50 -2.43 7.33
C ARG A 83 -3.59 -3.72 8.16
N LEU A 84 -3.13 -4.84 7.62
CA LEU A 84 -3.08 -6.12 8.32
C LEU A 84 -1.73 -6.24 9.02
N GLY A 85 -1.74 -6.77 10.25
CA GLY A 85 -0.50 -7.23 10.88
C GLY A 85 0.15 -8.35 10.06
N ALA A 86 1.46 -8.55 10.22
CA ALA A 86 2.21 -9.56 9.46
C ALA A 86 1.58 -10.97 9.52
N ARG A 87 1.10 -11.37 10.70
CA ARG A 87 0.43 -12.66 10.94
C ARG A 87 -0.94 -12.76 10.24
N GLU A 88 -1.72 -11.68 10.29
CA GLU A 88 -3.03 -11.59 9.64
C GLU A 88 -2.89 -11.66 8.11
N LEU A 89 -1.93 -10.91 7.57
CA LEU A 89 -1.59 -10.93 6.15
C LEU A 89 -1.14 -12.32 5.69
N GLN A 90 -0.32 -13.00 6.48
CA GLN A 90 0.15 -14.35 6.15
C GLN A 90 -1.00 -15.35 6.10
N ALA A 91 -1.87 -15.37 7.12
CA ALA A 91 -3.06 -16.22 7.14
C ALA A 91 -3.99 -15.92 5.95
N ALA A 92 -4.23 -14.64 5.65
CA ALA A 92 -5.08 -14.20 4.56
C ALA A 92 -4.53 -14.61 3.17
N ARG A 93 -3.20 -14.51 2.97
CA ARG A 93 -2.54 -14.95 1.73
C ARG A 93 -2.68 -16.46 1.52
N LEU A 94 -2.45 -17.26 2.57
CA LEU A 94 -2.58 -18.71 2.49
C LEU A 94 -4.03 -19.14 2.23
N TYR A 95 -5.00 -18.45 2.85
CA TYR A 95 -6.42 -18.68 2.61
C TYR A 95 -6.82 -18.39 1.15
N VAL A 96 -6.33 -17.28 0.58
CA VAL A 96 -6.55 -16.95 -0.83
C VAL A 96 -5.93 -18.00 -1.76
N LYS A 97 -4.75 -18.54 -1.41
CA LYS A 97 -4.08 -19.62 -2.16
C LYS A 97 -4.85 -20.95 -2.18
N GLY A 98 -5.91 -21.11 -1.39
CA GLY A 98 -6.70 -22.34 -1.38
C GLY A 98 -6.52 -23.21 -0.13
N LEU A 99 -5.61 -22.86 0.78
CA LEU A 99 -5.35 -23.68 1.96
C LEU A 99 -6.54 -23.64 2.92
N SER A 100 -6.80 -24.79 3.55
CA SER A 100 -7.79 -24.95 4.61
C SER A 100 -7.30 -24.34 5.91
N TYR A 101 -8.21 -23.97 6.82
CA TYR A 101 -7.86 -23.39 8.12
C TYR A 101 -6.85 -24.23 8.92
N ARG A 102 -6.90 -25.57 8.80
CA ARG A 102 -5.94 -26.49 9.46
C ARG A 102 -4.55 -26.41 8.83
N GLU A 103 -4.46 -26.29 7.52
CA GLU A 103 -3.19 -26.17 6.79
C GLU A 103 -2.54 -24.81 7.04
N ILE A 104 -3.34 -23.74 7.07
CA ILE A 104 -2.89 -22.39 7.44
C ILE A 104 -2.38 -22.39 8.88
N ALA A 105 -3.10 -23.04 9.80
CA ALA A 105 -2.71 -23.18 11.19
C ALA A 105 -1.34 -23.88 11.33
N ALA A 106 -1.15 -24.99 10.63
CA ALA A 106 0.12 -25.69 10.57
C ALA A 106 1.25 -24.83 9.97
N THR A 107 0.95 -24.09 8.89
CA THR A 107 1.94 -23.24 8.19
C THR A 107 2.36 -22.03 9.02
N VAL A 108 1.42 -21.38 9.71
CA VAL A 108 1.66 -20.17 10.52
C VAL A 108 2.11 -20.54 11.94
N GLY A 109 2.00 -21.81 12.34
CA GLY A 109 2.37 -22.28 13.68
C GLY A 109 1.41 -21.82 14.77
N VAL A 110 0.11 -21.72 14.47
CA VAL A 110 -0.93 -21.27 15.42
C VAL A 110 -2.13 -22.21 15.43
N ALA A 111 -2.99 -22.11 16.43
CA ALA A 111 -4.19 -22.94 16.50
C ALA A 111 -5.22 -22.58 15.39
N PRO A 112 -6.03 -23.53 14.89
CA PRO A 112 -7.08 -23.26 13.90
C PRO A 112 -8.10 -22.21 14.35
N ALA A 113 -8.38 -22.13 15.66
CA ALA A 113 -9.24 -21.09 16.23
C ALA A 113 -8.61 -19.69 16.08
N THR A 114 -7.29 -19.58 16.27
CA THR A 114 -6.53 -18.34 16.08
C THR A 114 -6.52 -17.91 14.62
N VAL A 115 -6.34 -18.84 13.68
CA VAL A 115 -6.45 -18.55 12.23
C VAL A 115 -7.83 -17.98 11.90
N ARG A 116 -8.89 -18.60 12.43
CA ARG A 116 -10.27 -18.13 12.24
C ARG A 116 -10.44 -16.70 12.73
N ASN A 117 -9.88 -16.38 13.90
CA ASN A 117 -9.95 -15.03 14.47
C ASN A 117 -9.10 -14.01 13.69
N GLN A 118 -7.88 -14.38 13.28
CA GLN A 118 -7.00 -13.56 12.45
C GLN A 118 -7.64 -13.26 11.09
N LEU A 119 -8.24 -14.27 10.45
CA LEU A 119 -9.00 -14.09 9.22
C LEU A 119 -10.18 -13.17 9.46
N ARG A 120 -10.99 -13.39 10.52
CA ARG A 120 -12.14 -12.51 10.83
C ARG A 120 -11.72 -11.05 11.01
N SER A 121 -10.65 -10.80 11.78
CA SER A 121 -10.07 -9.46 11.90
C SER A 121 -9.58 -8.92 10.56
N SER A 122 -9.01 -9.77 9.70
CA SER A 122 -8.59 -9.38 8.35
C SER A 122 -9.80 -8.98 7.48
N PHE A 123 -10.89 -9.76 7.50
CA PHE A 123 -12.13 -9.45 6.77
C PHE A 123 -12.69 -8.09 7.22
N THR A 124 -12.77 -7.84 8.53
CA THR A 124 -13.24 -6.56 9.08
C THR A 124 -12.31 -5.40 8.73
N LYS A 125 -10.99 -5.55 8.91
CA LYS A 125 -10.00 -4.48 8.63
C LYS A 125 -9.94 -4.10 7.14
N LEU A 126 -10.13 -5.07 6.27
CA LEU A 126 -10.12 -4.88 4.81
C LEU A 126 -11.50 -4.52 4.26
N GLY A 127 -12.56 -4.66 5.07
CA GLY A 127 -13.95 -4.45 4.66
C GLY A 127 -14.46 -5.47 3.65
N VAL A 128 -13.80 -6.62 3.53
CA VAL A 128 -14.15 -7.66 2.54
C VAL A 128 -15.11 -8.68 3.14
N LYS A 129 -16.02 -9.23 2.32
CA LYS A 129 -17.03 -10.21 2.77
C LYS A 129 -16.85 -11.60 2.15
N SER A 130 -15.90 -11.77 1.24
CA SER A 130 -15.71 -13.02 0.52
C SER A 130 -14.25 -13.29 0.19
N LYS A 131 -13.90 -14.57 0.06
CA LYS A 131 -12.55 -15.02 -0.33
C LYS A 131 -12.07 -14.39 -1.63
N LEU A 132 -12.96 -14.23 -2.62
CA LEU A 132 -12.64 -13.58 -3.90
C LEU A 132 -12.28 -12.10 -3.72
N GLU A 133 -13.03 -11.40 -2.88
CA GLU A 133 -12.79 -9.98 -2.61
C GLU A 133 -11.49 -9.79 -1.82
N LEU A 134 -11.22 -10.68 -0.86
CA LEU A 134 -9.93 -10.77 -0.19
C LEU A 134 -8.80 -11.03 -1.20
N ALA A 135 -8.97 -11.98 -2.13
CA ALA A 135 -8.00 -12.27 -3.18
C ALA A 135 -7.72 -11.04 -4.06
N ARG A 136 -8.76 -10.31 -4.47
CA ARG A 136 -8.62 -9.05 -5.23
C ARG A 136 -7.88 -7.97 -4.45
N ARG A 137 -8.02 -7.93 -3.12
CA ARG A 137 -7.32 -6.98 -2.24
C ARG A 137 -5.87 -7.38 -1.94
N LEU A 138 -5.56 -8.69 -1.93
CA LEU A 138 -4.23 -9.23 -1.64
C LEU A 138 -3.36 -9.45 -2.89
N GLY A 139 -3.99 -9.59 -4.06
CA GLY A 139 -3.31 -9.82 -5.34
C GLY A 139 -3.08 -8.52 -6.12
N PRO A 140 -1.97 -8.40 -6.86
CA PRO A 140 -1.81 -7.36 -7.87
C PRO A 140 -2.64 -7.75 -9.10
N HIS A 141 -3.91 -7.36 -9.14
CA HIS A 141 -4.87 -7.77 -10.18
C HIS A 141 -5.06 -9.29 -10.24
N GLY A 142 -6.31 -9.73 -10.05
CA GLY A 142 -6.65 -11.10 -10.39
C GLY A 142 -6.48 -11.29 -11.89
N ASP A 143 -5.56 -12.15 -12.29
CA ASP A 143 -5.76 -12.97 -13.46
C ASP A 143 -5.69 -14.43 -13.01
N GLY A 144 -6.86 -15.02 -12.88
CA GLY A 144 -7.03 -16.41 -13.24
C GLY A 144 -8.09 -16.40 -14.32
N ILE A 145 -7.76 -16.87 -15.52
CA ILE A 145 -8.30 -18.12 -16.08
C ILE A 145 -7.51 -18.49 -17.35
N GLY A 146 -7.04 -19.73 -17.38
CA GLY A 146 -6.29 -20.37 -18.46
C GLY A 146 -5.63 -21.63 -17.92
#